data_AF-A0A0D8XTJ6-F1
#
_entry.id   AF-A0A0D8XTJ6-F1
#
_cell.length_a   1.000
_cell.length_b   1.000
_cell.length_c   1.000
_cell.angle_alpha   90.00
_cell.angle_beta   90.00
_cell.angle_gamma   90.00
#
_symmetry.space_group_name_H-M   'P 1'
#
loop_
_entity.id
_entity.type
_entity.pdbx_description
1 polymer ?
#
loop_
_entity_poly.entity_id
_entity_poly.type
_entity_poly.pdbx_seq_one_letter_code
_entity_poly.pdbx_strand_id
1 'polypeptide(L)'
;MTHIGYIIDMSRLAEKLPKEKPLFVVVDGAVGVKRDMARKFGHHEKKFALLPYHEELSCEIDARFEHIKHGLVTAVLVNEQRPALRNYIFALKTFVNTYGFRFSREDHVNLIRLLYLILVRKNQWPEIIHYSAKALEDLVNRSYLSHEELALDWEPLFNLYYGSSYGKLDEVDGSQLRNAVFRMKRFFKPTDTPKIWDRIQVHLSPRYSTKEFCDIALLFLSVKMTTKEHRKYGAGLWFDTMWKMYEVVEMGDKWGSELPNLFATLAYHNPDFMDWSSLYDTIFTRSIRAMGLSIREGKVAVGDGTGAASLSGLARMVVATLGGPYSCQLHLERMMKLIEPFMHPSNESSHTLLVLVFLQNILQELVNRYIDERIKKHKREVEERFYLTDDDIAKFTDSTLQSLLYALYVRDGTTSKAPAKLVMILGALCPGRVFPSTYPAIFAVDEPHRLTQTLDCLFELVFLIARDNDPSVKRLKMEKDWIMEMEQIRDRLSTFRCHLFYFLEMLIEGIDINDVSKANISIRNLTLIFYITPILDYSDCVKYHKDLTDEEKALCMMSARLPVLAEMALNK
;
A
#
# COMPACT_ATOMS: atom_id res chain seq x y z
N MET A 1 42.63 -12.74 43.07
CA MET A 1 42.15 -13.64 44.14
C MET A 1 40.63 -13.62 44.09
N THR A 2 40.04 -14.44 43.23
CA THR A 2 39.43 -15.76 43.51
C THR A 2 37.94 -15.65 43.81
N HIS A 3 37.14 -15.54 42.74
CA HIS A 3 35.78 -16.10 42.73
C HIS A 3 35.89 -17.53 42.18
N ILE A 4 35.76 -18.49 43.08
CA ILE A 4 35.77 -19.93 42.80
C ILE A 4 34.43 -20.28 42.13
N GLY A 5 34.50 -20.73 40.88
CA GLY A 5 33.37 -21.30 40.16
C GLY A 5 33.01 -22.66 40.75
N TYR A 6 31.76 -22.82 41.17
CA TYR A 6 31.15 -24.13 41.33
C TYR A 6 30.73 -24.61 39.94
N ILE A 7 31.57 -25.45 39.33
CA ILE A 7 31.15 -26.33 38.23
C ILE A 7 30.25 -27.39 38.88
N ILE A 8 28.94 -27.20 38.75
CA ILE A 8 27.99 -28.29 38.98
C ILE A 8 28.17 -29.24 37.80
N ASP A 9 28.75 -30.40 38.08
CA ASP A 9 28.90 -31.50 37.14
C ASP A 9 27.50 -32.06 36.80
N MET A 10 26.89 -31.50 35.75
CA MET A 10 25.57 -31.87 35.23
C MET A 10 25.53 -33.30 34.64
N SER A 11 26.67 -34.00 34.58
CA SER A 11 26.74 -35.37 34.05
C SER A 11 26.03 -36.40 34.94
N ARG A 12 25.83 -36.12 36.23
CA ARG A 12 25.18 -37.05 37.19
C ARG A 12 23.66 -36.89 37.35
N LEU A 13 23.05 -35.89 36.73
CA LEU A 13 21.58 -35.70 36.73
C LEU A 13 20.89 -36.23 35.45
N ALA A 14 21.67 -36.78 34.50
CA ALA A 14 21.17 -37.27 33.22
C ALA A 14 20.72 -38.75 33.22
N GLU A 15 20.80 -39.45 34.35
CA GLU A 15 20.37 -40.85 34.45
C GLU A 15 19.05 -40.97 35.24
N LYS A 16 18.00 -41.37 34.52
CA LYS A 16 16.64 -41.77 34.98
C LYS A 16 15.53 -40.71 35.01
N LEU A 17 15.37 -39.97 33.91
CA LEU A 17 14.03 -39.55 33.48
C LEU A 17 13.71 -40.27 32.16
N PRO A 18 12.57 -40.97 32.03
CA PRO A 18 12.16 -41.46 30.72
C PRO A 18 12.05 -40.25 29.80
N LYS A 19 12.78 -40.28 28.68
CA LYS A 19 12.67 -39.29 27.61
C LYS A 19 11.26 -39.37 27.05
N GLU A 20 10.31 -38.66 27.65
CA GLU A 20 9.07 -38.31 26.97
C GLU A 20 9.51 -37.56 25.72
N LYS A 21 9.31 -38.19 24.56
CA LYS A 21 9.48 -37.52 23.28
C LYS A 21 8.64 -36.25 23.35
N PRO A 22 9.16 -35.06 22.99
CA PRO A 22 8.31 -33.90 22.85
C PRO A 22 7.15 -34.30 21.94
N LEU A 23 5.93 -34.22 22.47
CA LEU A 23 4.70 -34.44 21.71
C LEU A 23 4.63 -33.30 20.71
N PHE A 24 5.26 -33.49 19.54
CA PHE A 24 5.07 -32.61 18.40
C PHE A 24 3.60 -32.75 18.01
N VAL A 25 2.79 -31.75 18.38
CA VAL A 25 1.44 -31.63 17.83
C VAL A 25 1.63 -31.23 16.37
N VAL A 26 1.53 -32.21 15.49
CA VAL A 26 1.53 -31.96 14.05
C VAL A 26 0.21 -31.28 13.73
N VAL A 27 0.27 -29.96 13.56
CA VAL A 27 -0.90 -29.18 13.11
C VAL A 27 -1.03 -29.38 11.62
N ASP A 28 -2.02 -30.19 11.21
CA ASP A 28 -2.42 -30.23 9.80
C ASP A 28 -3.24 -28.99 9.46
N GLY A 29 -2.54 -27.89 9.19
CA GLY A 29 -3.16 -26.63 8.81
C GLY A 29 -4.05 -26.74 7.55
N ALA A 30 -3.78 -27.71 6.66
CA ALA A 30 -4.61 -27.91 5.47
C ALA A 30 -6.00 -28.45 5.83
N VAL A 31 -6.10 -29.31 6.85
CA VAL A 31 -7.39 -29.80 7.36
C VAL A 31 -8.17 -28.66 8.02
N GLY A 32 -7.53 -27.84 8.86
CA GLY A 32 -8.18 -26.68 9.49
C GLY A 32 -8.75 -25.71 8.45
N VAL A 33 -7.95 -25.34 7.46
CA VAL A 33 -8.38 -24.43 6.37
C VAL A 33 -9.53 -25.01 5.56
N LYS A 34 -9.52 -26.31 5.23
CA LYS A 34 -10.62 -26.96 4.50
C LYS A 34 -11.94 -26.92 5.26
N ARG A 35 -11.90 -27.09 6.59
CA ARG A 35 -13.10 -27.01 7.44
C ARG A 35 -13.66 -25.59 7.49
N ASP A 36 -12.81 -24.59 7.66
CA ASP A 36 -13.25 -23.18 7.66
C ASP A 36 -13.85 -22.77 6.30
N MET A 37 -13.29 -23.28 5.19
CA MET A 37 -13.88 -23.10 3.86
C MET A 37 -15.27 -23.73 3.73
N ALA A 38 -15.50 -24.92 4.30
CA ALA A 38 -16.79 -25.61 4.26
C ALA A 38 -17.90 -24.82 4.99
N ARG A 39 -17.53 -24.02 6.00
CA ARG A 39 -18.45 -23.18 6.78
C ARG A 39 -18.91 -21.92 6.05
N LYS A 40 -18.37 -21.61 4.87
CA LYS A 40 -18.75 -20.46 4.02
C LYS A 40 -18.74 -19.11 4.75
N PHE A 41 -17.80 -18.93 5.68
CA PHE A 41 -17.57 -17.64 6.31
C PHE A 41 -17.15 -16.57 5.30
N GLY A 42 -17.35 -15.30 5.65
CA GLY A 42 -16.76 -14.17 4.95
C GLY A 42 -15.23 -14.12 5.06
N HIS A 43 -14.66 -12.93 4.86
CA HIS A 43 -13.21 -12.69 4.92
C HIS A 43 -12.68 -12.77 6.37
N HIS A 44 -12.43 -13.99 6.85
CA HIS A 44 -11.89 -14.30 8.17
C HIS A 44 -10.35 -14.46 8.15
N GLU A 45 -9.74 -14.31 9.32
CA GLU A 45 -8.29 -14.41 9.51
C GLU A 45 -7.82 -15.88 9.46
N LYS A 46 -6.97 -16.22 8.48
CA LYS A 46 -6.54 -17.61 8.21
C LYS A 46 -5.47 -18.15 9.18
N LYS A 47 -4.78 -17.25 9.88
CA LYS A 47 -3.66 -17.59 10.78
C LYS A 47 -4.06 -18.54 11.92
N PHE A 48 -5.33 -18.51 12.35
CA PHE A 48 -5.83 -19.34 13.45
C PHE A 48 -5.89 -20.83 13.10
N ALA A 49 -5.90 -21.20 11.81
CA ALA A 49 -5.85 -22.60 11.38
C ALA A 49 -4.49 -23.27 11.62
N LEU A 50 -3.45 -22.47 11.89
CA LEU A 50 -2.10 -22.95 12.19
C LEU A 50 -1.89 -23.21 13.69
N LEU A 51 -2.90 -22.95 14.53
CA LEU A 51 -2.80 -23.14 15.98
C LEU A 51 -3.07 -24.61 16.37
N PRO A 52 -2.31 -25.17 17.34
CA PRO A 52 -2.52 -26.53 17.84
C PRO A 52 -3.93 -26.80 18.38
N TYR A 53 -4.58 -25.78 18.95
CA TYR A 53 -5.90 -25.84 19.58
C TYR A 53 -6.99 -25.21 18.69
N HIS A 54 -6.81 -25.22 17.36
CA HIS A 54 -7.74 -24.60 16.42
C HIS A 54 -9.19 -25.10 16.59
N GLU A 55 -9.41 -26.37 16.89
CA GLU A 55 -10.76 -26.94 17.02
C GLU A 55 -11.53 -26.35 18.21
N GLU A 56 -10.89 -26.30 19.38
CA GLU A 56 -11.47 -25.73 20.60
C GLU A 56 -11.75 -24.23 20.43
N LEU A 57 -10.76 -23.52 19.86
CA LEU A 57 -10.88 -22.10 19.55
C LEU A 57 -12.02 -21.83 18.58
N SER A 58 -12.22 -22.71 17.59
CA SER A 58 -13.26 -22.57 16.58
C SER A 58 -14.66 -22.62 17.22
N CYS A 59 -14.89 -23.58 18.12
CA CYS A 59 -16.14 -23.68 18.87
C CYS A 59 -16.37 -22.47 19.80
N GLU A 60 -15.32 -22.00 20.48
CA GLU A 60 -15.41 -20.86 21.39
C GLU A 60 -15.74 -19.55 20.64
N ILE A 61 -15.11 -19.32 19.48
CA ILE A 61 -15.37 -18.12 18.67
C ILE A 61 -16.83 -18.11 18.16
N ASP A 62 -17.35 -19.25 17.73
CA ASP A 62 -18.75 -19.34 17.26
C ASP A 62 -19.72 -19.03 18.41
N ALA A 63 -19.49 -19.61 19.60
CA ALA A 63 -20.30 -19.32 20.79
C ALA A 63 -20.24 -17.84 21.20
N ARG A 64 -19.06 -17.21 21.11
CA ARG A 64 -18.88 -15.78 21.37
C ARG A 64 -19.64 -14.92 20.38
N PHE A 65 -19.66 -15.28 19.09
CA PHE A 65 -20.42 -14.54 18.08
C PHE A 65 -21.92 -14.62 18.33
N GLU A 66 -22.46 -15.81 18.61
CA GLU A 66 -23.87 -15.97 18.95
C GLU A 66 -24.26 -15.18 20.20
N HIS A 67 -23.40 -15.16 21.23
CA HIS A 67 -23.61 -14.33 22.41
C HIS A 67 -23.68 -12.83 22.07
N ILE A 68 -22.78 -12.33 21.21
CA ILE A 68 -22.81 -10.94 20.75
C ILE A 68 -24.08 -10.64 19.96
N LYS A 69 -24.49 -11.54 19.06
CA LYS A 69 -25.70 -11.39 18.24
C LYS A 69 -26.95 -11.32 19.10
N HIS A 70 -27.12 -12.27 20.03
CA HIS A 70 -28.23 -12.25 20.98
C HIS A 70 -28.21 -11.01 21.88
N GLY A 71 -27.04 -10.61 22.36
CA GLY A 71 -26.86 -9.43 23.19
C GLY A 71 -27.25 -8.13 22.49
N LEU A 72 -26.82 -7.95 21.23
CA LEU A 72 -27.19 -6.80 20.41
C LEU A 72 -28.70 -6.71 20.20
N VAL A 73 -29.33 -7.80 19.80
CA VAL A 73 -30.78 -7.83 19.55
C VAL A 73 -31.56 -7.55 20.83
N THR A 74 -31.17 -8.18 21.94
CA THR A 74 -31.84 -7.99 23.24
C THR A 74 -31.70 -6.54 23.72
N ALA A 75 -30.50 -5.97 23.62
CA ALA A 75 -30.26 -4.59 24.04
C ALA A 75 -31.09 -3.58 23.23
N VAL A 76 -31.27 -3.83 21.93
CA VAL A 76 -32.12 -2.99 21.07
C VAL A 76 -33.60 -3.16 21.42
N LEU A 77 -34.08 -4.38 21.62
CA LEU A 77 -35.49 -4.67 21.94
C LEU A 77 -35.90 -4.13 23.31
N VAL A 78 -35.05 -4.30 24.33
CA VAL A 78 -35.27 -3.78 25.69
C VAL A 78 -34.99 -2.27 25.78
N ASN A 79 -34.45 -1.68 24.70
CA ASN A 79 -34.02 -0.29 24.62
C ASN A 79 -32.96 0.07 25.70
N GLU A 80 -32.14 -0.90 26.09
CA GLU A 80 -31.07 -0.73 27.06
C GLU A 80 -29.81 -0.17 26.39
N GLN A 81 -29.76 1.16 26.31
CA GLN A 81 -28.68 1.90 25.65
C GLN A 81 -27.33 1.73 26.38
N ARG A 82 -27.34 1.89 27.72
CA ARG A 82 -26.18 1.74 28.59
C ARG A 82 -26.54 0.83 29.77
N PRO A 83 -25.65 -0.11 30.15
CA PRO A 83 -24.36 -0.43 29.52
C PRO A 83 -24.46 -1.40 28.32
N ALA A 84 -25.58 -2.09 28.14
CA ALA A 84 -25.70 -3.23 27.24
C ALA A 84 -25.34 -2.91 25.77
N LEU A 85 -26.10 -2.05 25.08
CA LEU A 85 -25.91 -1.82 23.65
C LEU A 85 -24.50 -1.35 23.29
N ARG A 86 -23.97 -0.39 24.06
CA ARG A 86 -22.59 0.10 23.91
C ARG A 86 -21.56 -1.04 23.99
N ASN A 87 -21.68 -1.89 25.02
CA ASN A 87 -20.73 -2.97 25.25
C ASN A 87 -20.80 -4.05 24.17
N TYR A 88 -22.01 -4.38 23.69
CA TYR A 88 -22.16 -5.35 22.60
C TYR A 88 -21.67 -4.80 21.25
N ILE A 89 -21.83 -3.51 20.96
CA ILE A 89 -21.23 -2.88 19.76
C ILE A 89 -19.70 -2.92 19.85
N PHE A 90 -19.15 -2.62 21.03
CA PHE A 90 -17.70 -2.72 21.26
C PHE A 90 -17.19 -4.17 21.14
N ALA A 91 -17.93 -5.14 21.67
CA ALA A 91 -17.62 -6.56 21.54
C ALA A 91 -17.64 -7.01 20.08
N LEU A 92 -18.64 -6.59 19.29
CA LEU A 92 -18.71 -6.86 17.85
C LEU A 92 -17.51 -6.25 17.11
N LYS A 93 -17.17 -5.00 17.40
CA LYS A 93 -16.00 -4.33 16.83
C LYS A 93 -14.71 -5.09 17.14
N THR A 94 -14.54 -5.52 18.39
CA THR A 94 -13.36 -6.27 18.82
C THR A 94 -13.32 -7.65 18.14
N PHE A 95 -14.46 -8.30 17.99
CA PHE A 95 -14.60 -9.57 17.29
C PHE A 95 -14.16 -9.45 15.83
N VAL A 96 -14.69 -8.47 15.09
CA VAL A 96 -14.34 -8.24 13.68
C VAL A 96 -12.85 -7.91 13.50
N ASN A 97 -12.29 -7.07 14.37
CA ASN A 97 -10.87 -6.71 14.28
C ASN A 97 -9.94 -7.89 14.60
N THR A 98 -10.37 -8.85 15.43
CA THR A 98 -9.54 -9.99 15.86
C THR A 98 -9.67 -11.18 14.90
N TYR A 99 -10.89 -11.51 14.50
CA TYR A 99 -11.21 -12.75 13.78
C TYR A 99 -11.63 -12.52 12.31
N GLY A 100 -11.86 -11.27 11.91
CA GLY A 100 -12.42 -10.93 10.60
C GLY A 100 -13.92 -11.24 10.51
N PHE A 101 -14.41 -11.46 9.29
CA PHE A 101 -15.83 -11.74 9.04
C PHE A 101 -16.16 -13.23 9.13
N ARG A 102 -16.03 -13.78 10.33
CA ARG A 102 -16.36 -15.19 10.62
C ARG A 102 -17.86 -15.37 10.91
N PHE A 103 -18.70 -14.97 9.96
CA PHE A 103 -20.15 -15.12 9.99
C PHE A 103 -20.70 -15.19 8.56
N SER A 104 -21.98 -15.51 8.42
CA SER A 104 -22.64 -15.63 7.12
C SER A 104 -22.80 -14.27 6.41
N ARG A 105 -22.95 -14.28 5.09
CA ARG A 105 -23.22 -13.06 4.31
C ARG A 105 -24.54 -12.39 4.72
N GLU A 106 -25.54 -13.19 5.10
CA GLU A 106 -26.84 -12.70 5.57
C GLU A 106 -26.71 -11.98 6.92
N ASP A 107 -25.97 -12.56 7.87
CA ASP A 107 -25.67 -11.90 9.14
C ASP A 107 -24.92 -10.59 8.92
N HIS A 108 -23.98 -10.56 7.97
CA HIS A 108 -23.24 -9.34 7.64
C HIS A 108 -24.16 -8.20 7.21
N VAL A 109 -25.06 -8.46 6.25
CA VAL A 109 -26.02 -7.47 5.76
C VAL A 109 -26.95 -7.00 6.88
N ASN A 110 -27.44 -7.93 7.70
CA ASN A 110 -28.33 -7.62 8.81
C ASN A 110 -27.63 -6.80 9.91
N LEU A 111 -26.37 -7.09 10.22
CA LEU A 111 -25.56 -6.32 11.17
C LEU A 111 -25.34 -4.88 10.69
N ILE A 112 -25.02 -4.68 9.41
CA ILE A 112 -24.87 -3.34 8.83
C ILE A 112 -26.20 -2.59 8.90
N ARG A 113 -27.30 -3.23 8.51
CA ARG A 113 -28.64 -2.63 8.57
C ARG A 113 -29.02 -2.23 10.00
N LEU A 114 -28.81 -3.12 10.97
CA LEU A 114 -29.11 -2.86 12.38
C LEU A 114 -28.29 -1.69 12.92
N LEU A 115 -26.97 -1.69 12.71
CA LEU A 115 -26.10 -0.62 13.19
C LEU A 115 -26.37 0.71 12.50
N TYR A 116 -26.74 0.70 11.22
CA TYR A 116 -27.17 1.91 10.51
C TYR A 116 -28.44 2.49 11.16
N LEU A 117 -29.43 1.65 11.47
CA LEU A 117 -30.66 2.10 12.15
C LEU A 117 -30.38 2.64 13.56
N ILE A 118 -29.44 2.02 14.29
CA ILE A 118 -28.99 2.51 15.61
C ILE A 118 -28.30 3.87 15.47
N LEU A 119 -27.43 4.03 14.47
CA LEU A 119 -26.68 5.27 14.22
C LEU A 119 -27.61 6.45 13.94
N VAL A 120 -28.64 6.22 13.12
CA VAL A 120 -29.54 7.24 12.59
C VAL A 120 -30.71 7.57 13.53
N ARG A 121 -30.90 6.78 14.59
CA ARG A 121 -32.01 6.96 15.54
C ARG A 121 -32.02 8.39 16.12
N LYS A 122 -33.20 9.03 16.13
CA LYS A 122 -33.39 10.35 16.73
C LYS A 122 -33.13 10.30 18.24
N ASN A 123 -32.49 11.34 18.78
CA ASN A 123 -32.15 11.50 20.20
C ASN A 123 -31.34 10.32 20.77
N GLN A 124 -30.41 9.80 19.97
CA GLN A 124 -29.51 8.73 20.37
C GLN A 124 -28.32 9.29 21.16
N TRP A 125 -27.82 8.52 22.14
CA TRP A 125 -26.66 8.91 22.93
C TRP A 125 -25.40 9.10 22.05
N PRO A 126 -24.65 10.21 22.21
CA PRO A 126 -23.46 10.49 21.40
C PRO A 126 -22.43 9.36 21.38
N GLU A 127 -22.17 8.74 22.53
CA GLU A 127 -21.27 7.58 22.61
C GLU A 127 -21.72 6.44 21.67
N ILE A 128 -23.01 6.11 21.65
CA ILE A 128 -23.51 5.00 20.83
C ILE A 128 -23.42 5.36 19.34
N ILE A 129 -23.65 6.62 18.99
CA ILE A 129 -23.44 7.13 17.64
C ILE A 129 -21.98 6.89 17.21
N HIS A 130 -21.00 7.30 18.03
CA HIS A 130 -19.58 7.13 17.72
C HIS A 130 -19.14 5.65 17.66
N TYR A 131 -19.59 4.82 18.60
CA TYR A 131 -19.28 3.38 18.57
C TYR A 131 -19.92 2.68 17.37
N SER A 132 -21.16 3.04 17.01
CA SER A 132 -21.86 2.49 15.84
C SER A 132 -21.17 2.91 14.55
N ALA A 133 -20.75 4.18 14.43
CA ALA A 133 -20.01 4.68 13.28
C ALA A 133 -18.69 3.92 13.07
N LYS A 134 -17.90 3.74 14.14
CA LYS A 134 -16.65 2.97 14.09
C LYS A 134 -16.88 1.49 13.77
N ALA A 135 -17.93 0.88 14.34
CA ALA A 135 -18.29 -0.51 14.04
C ALA A 135 -18.74 -0.67 12.57
N LEU A 136 -19.52 0.28 12.04
CA LEU A 136 -19.90 0.31 10.63
C LEU A 136 -18.70 0.52 9.71
N GLU A 137 -17.74 1.37 10.08
CA GLU A 137 -16.49 1.50 9.35
C GLU A 137 -15.78 0.14 9.21
N ASP A 138 -15.58 -0.57 10.32
CA ASP A 138 -14.89 -1.87 10.35
C ASP A 138 -15.65 -2.95 9.56
N LEU A 139 -16.99 -3.03 9.73
CA LEU A 139 -17.83 -3.99 9.01
C LEU A 139 -17.81 -3.79 7.51
N VAL A 140 -17.63 -2.55 7.06
CA VAL A 140 -17.82 -2.21 5.65
C VAL A 140 -16.48 -2.05 4.92
N ASN A 141 -15.37 -1.75 5.62
CA ASN A 141 -14.05 -1.52 5.01
C ASN A 141 -13.53 -2.71 4.19
N ARG A 142 -13.70 -3.95 4.68
CA ARG A 142 -13.24 -5.18 4.00
C ARG A 142 -14.36 -5.91 3.23
N SER A 143 -15.54 -5.30 3.09
CA SER A 143 -16.71 -5.92 2.44
C SER A 143 -16.87 -5.45 0.99
N TYR A 144 -17.33 -6.35 0.13
CA TYR A 144 -17.66 -6.08 -1.28
C TYR A 144 -19.18 -5.83 -1.49
N LEU A 145 -19.92 -5.56 -0.41
CA LEU A 145 -21.36 -5.34 -0.48
C LEU A 145 -21.66 -4.00 -1.19
N SER A 146 -22.68 -4.02 -2.05
CA SER A 146 -23.15 -2.86 -2.82
C SER A 146 -24.61 -2.52 -2.49
N HIS A 147 -25.13 -1.45 -3.11
CA HIS A 147 -26.53 -1.05 -2.98
C HIS A 147 -27.53 -2.10 -3.47
N GLU A 148 -27.11 -3.07 -4.31
CA GLU A 148 -27.97 -4.14 -4.81
C GLU A 148 -28.39 -5.09 -3.70
N GLU A 149 -27.49 -5.30 -2.73
CA GLU A 149 -27.72 -6.20 -1.60
C GLU A 149 -28.33 -5.48 -0.41
N LEU A 150 -27.93 -4.22 -0.21
CA LEU A 150 -28.43 -3.38 0.88
C LEU A 150 -28.57 -1.93 0.40
N ALA A 151 -29.81 -1.48 0.23
CA ALA A 151 -30.10 -0.08 0.00
C ALA A 151 -30.32 0.65 1.32
N LEU A 152 -29.57 1.72 1.55
CA LEU A 152 -29.69 2.59 2.73
C LEU A 152 -30.18 3.98 2.33
N ASP A 153 -31.01 4.59 3.17
CA ASP A 153 -31.47 5.97 2.98
C ASP A 153 -30.32 6.95 3.26
N TRP A 154 -30.13 7.95 2.41
CA TRP A 154 -29.03 8.90 2.59
C TRP A 154 -29.40 10.09 3.50
N GLU A 155 -30.67 10.50 3.48
CA GLU A 155 -31.15 11.73 4.12
C GLU A 155 -30.96 11.75 5.64
N PRO A 156 -31.30 10.69 6.40
CA PRO A 156 -31.13 10.72 7.84
C PRO A 156 -29.65 10.82 8.25
N LEU A 157 -28.76 10.15 7.50
CA LEU A 157 -27.32 10.21 7.69
C LEU A 157 -26.76 11.59 7.34
N PHE A 158 -27.27 12.22 6.28
CA PHE A 158 -26.96 13.59 5.91
C PHE A 158 -27.30 14.57 7.02
N ASN A 159 -28.51 14.48 7.57
CA ASN A 159 -28.96 15.35 8.65
C ASN A 159 -28.11 15.19 9.91
N LEU A 160 -27.75 13.95 10.26
CA LEU A 160 -26.88 13.65 11.40
C LEU A 160 -25.50 14.25 11.21
N TYR A 161 -24.85 13.99 10.08
CA TYR A 161 -23.50 14.50 9.80
C TYR A 161 -23.48 16.03 9.74
N TYR A 162 -24.38 16.62 8.93
CA TYR A 162 -24.48 18.09 8.80
C TYR A 162 -24.75 18.75 10.15
N GLY A 163 -25.68 18.19 10.92
CA GLY A 163 -26.03 18.65 12.25
C GLY A 163 -24.84 18.66 13.21
N SER A 164 -24.00 17.61 13.16
CA SER A 164 -22.81 17.45 14.02
C SER A 164 -21.59 18.29 13.60
N SER A 165 -21.40 18.53 12.30
CA SER A 165 -20.19 19.22 11.79
C SER A 165 -20.40 20.71 11.58
N TYR A 166 -21.59 21.12 11.14
CA TYR A 166 -21.90 22.49 10.74
C TYR A 166 -23.20 23.02 11.37
N GLY A 167 -23.93 22.17 12.08
CA GLY A 167 -25.17 22.49 12.75
C GLY A 167 -24.97 22.84 14.22
N LYS A 168 -26.00 22.52 15.04
CA LYS A 168 -26.04 22.82 16.47
C LYS A 168 -25.97 21.56 17.35
N LEU A 169 -25.57 20.41 16.79
CA LEU A 169 -25.43 19.16 17.55
C LEU A 169 -24.01 19.03 18.11
N ASP A 170 -23.66 19.90 19.05
CA ASP A 170 -22.30 20.00 19.62
C ASP A 170 -21.88 18.76 20.43
N GLU A 171 -22.84 17.97 20.90
CA GLU A 171 -22.57 16.76 21.67
C GLU A 171 -21.99 15.62 20.82
N VAL A 172 -22.18 15.67 19.50
CA VAL A 172 -21.73 14.64 18.55
C VAL A 172 -20.55 15.17 17.76
N ASP A 173 -19.39 14.54 17.90
CA ASP A 173 -18.21 14.86 17.11
C ASP A 173 -18.31 14.32 15.68
N GLY A 174 -18.57 15.21 14.72
CA GLY A 174 -18.68 14.88 13.30
C GLY A 174 -17.39 14.31 12.68
N SER A 175 -16.21 14.59 13.25
CA SER A 175 -14.94 14.03 12.74
C SER A 175 -14.90 12.51 12.87
N GLN A 176 -15.51 11.96 13.93
CA GLN A 176 -15.62 10.52 14.16
C GLN A 176 -16.69 9.84 13.28
N LEU A 177 -17.57 10.62 12.64
CA LEU A 177 -18.58 10.12 11.70
C LEU A 177 -18.08 10.09 10.26
N ARG A 178 -17.14 10.98 9.91
CA ARG A 178 -16.69 11.23 8.54
C ARG A 178 -16.36 9.95 7.77
N ASN A 179 -15.56 9.05 8.36
CA ASN A 179 -15.17 7.81 7.70
C ASN A 179 -16.36 6.87 7.47
N ALA A 180 -17.22 6.69 8.49
CA ALA A 180 -18.41 5.87 8.36
C ALA A 180 -19.32 6.39 7.24
N VAL A 181 -19.60 7.69 7.21
CA VAL A 181 -20.42 8.35 6.18
C VAL A 181 -19.82 8.12 4.79
N PHE A 182 -18.52 8.38 4.62
CA PHE A 182 -17.81 8.15 3.36
C PHE A 182 -17.94 6.70 2.87
N ARG A 183 -17.95 5.73 3.78
CA ARG A 183 -18.10 4.30 3.46
C ARG A 183 -19.54 3.90 3.17
N MET A 184 -20.53 4.56 3.78
CA MET A 184 -21.95 4.26 3.58
C MET A 184 -22.47 4.66 2.20
N LYS A 185 -21.81 5.62 1.52
CA LYS A 185 -22.24 6.09 0.19
C LYS A 185 -22.34 5.00 -0.88
N ARG A 186 -21.66 3.86 -0.68
CA ARG A 186 -21.74 2.67 -1.56
C ARG A 186 -23.12 1.99 -1.56
N PHE A 187 -23.95 2.26 -0.55
CA PHE A 187 -25.27 1.66 -0.35
C PHE A 187 -26.41 2.57 -0.80
N PHE A 188 -26.10 3.78 -1.28
CA PHE A 188 -27.10 4.69 -1.83
C PHE A 188 -27.48 4.25 -3.25
N LYS A 189 -28.76 4.36 -3.59
CA LYS A 189 -29.21 4.04 -4.93
C LYS A 189 -28.73 5.11 -5.91
N PRO A 190 -28.31 4.76 -7.14
CA PRO A 190 -27.92 5.74 -8.15
C PRO A 190 -28.99 6.82 -8.39
N THR A 191 -30.27 6.43 -8.33
CA THR A 191 -31.44 7.32 -8.51
C THR A 191 -31.57 8.43 -7.47
N ASP A 192 -30.92 8.31 -6.32
CA ASP A 192 -30.97 9.32 -5.26
C ASP A 192 -29.93 10.43 -5.44
N THR A 193 -28.94 10.22 -6.31
CA THR A 193 -27.84 11.17 -6.54
C THR A 193 -28.31 12.56 -7.01
N PRO A 194 -29.32 12.70 -7.89
CA PRO A 194 -29.87 14.02 -8.21
C PRO A 194 -30.43 14.75 -6.99
N LYS A 195 -31.17 14.05 -6.11
CA LYS A 195 -31.72 14.65 -4.88
C LYS A 195 -30.62 15.04 -3.89
N ILE A 196 -29.57 14.22 -3.81
CA ILE A 196 -28.38 14.52 -3.02
C ILE A 196 -27.71 15.78 -3.57
N TRP A 197 -27.51 15.86 -4.89
CA TRP A 197 -26.90 17.01 -5.54
C TRP A 197 -27.70 18.30 -5.34
N ASP A 198 -29.03 18.26 -5.51
CA ASP A 198 -29.90 19.43 -5.27
C ASP A 198 -29.72 19.99 -3.86
N ARG A 199 -29.56 19.11 -2.87
CA ARG A 199 -29.35 19.49 -1.47
C ARG A 199 -27.94 20.05 -1.23
N ILE A 200 -26.93 19.50 -1.88
CA ILE A 200 -25.53 19.95 -1.76
C ILE A 200 -25.33 21.30 -2.47
N GLN A 201 -25.97 21.51 -3.62
CA GLN A 201 -25.82 22.70 -4.45
C GLN A 201 -26.22 23.99 -3.72
N VAL A 202 -27.14 23.91 -2.74
CA VAL A 202 -27.52 25.04 -1.87
C VAL A 202 -26.31 25.63 -1.13
N HIS A 203 -25.32 24.79 -0.79
CA HIS A 203 -24.11 25.21 -0.10
C HIS A 203 -23.09 25.93 -0.99
N LEU A 204 -23.34 26.03 -2.29
CA LEU A 204 -22.55 26.89 -3.19
C LEU A 204 -22.91 28.38 -3.05
N SER A 205 -24.03 28.69 -2.38
CA SER A 205 -24.44 30.07 -2.11
C SER A 205 -23.41 30.79 -1.23
N PRO A 206 -23.15 32.11 -1.44
CA PRO A 206 -22.18 32.90 -0.65
C PRO A 206 -22.37 32.93 0.87
N ARG A 207 -23.49 32.38 1.36
CA ARG A 207 -23.83 32.26 2.78
C ARG A 207 -23.07 31.13 3.48
N TYR A 208 -22.69 30.10 2.72
CA TYR A 208 -22.03 28.91 3.23
C TYR A 208 -20.55 28.93 2.88
N SER A 209 -19.73 28.23 3.65
CA SER A 209 -18.31 28.11 3.30
C SER A 209 -18.15 27.12 2.15
N THR A 210 -17.29 27.48 1.19
CA THR A 210 -16.93 26.59 0.08
C THR A 210 -16.29 25.28 0.55
N LYS A 211 -15.67 25.28 1.74
CA LYS A 211 -15.17 24.08 2.40
C LYS A 211 -16.31 23.11 2.75
N GLU A 212 -17.42 23.61 3.28
CA GLU A 212 -18.60 22.81 3.65
C GLU A 212 -19.15 22.10 2.43
N PHE A 213 -19.28 22.83 1.32
CA PHE A 213 -19.72 22.26 0.03
C PHE A 213 -18.81 21.11 -0.42
N CYS A 214 -17.49 21.32 -0.45
CA CYS A 214 -16.53 20.30 -0.88
C CYS A 214 -16.54 19.07 0.02
N ASP A 215 -16.59 19.26 1.35
CA ASP A 215 -16.61 18.18 2.32
C ASP A 215 -17.86 17.31 2.17
N ILE A 216 -19.04 17.93 2.04
CA ILE A 216 -20.30 17.19 1.86
C ILE A 216 -20.34 16.50 0.49
N ALA A 217 -19.88 17.16 -0.57
CA ALA A 217 -19.80 16.57 -1.91
C ALA A 217 -18.95 15.30 -1.91
N LEU A 218 -17.78 15.32 -1.27
CA LEU A 218 -16.88 14.16 -1.17
C LEU A 218 -17.52 12.96 -0.45
N LEU A 219 -18.32 13.25 0.59
CA LEU A 219 -18.92 12.24 1.46
C LEU A 219 -20.18 11.60 0.88
N PHE A 220 -21.02 12.36 0.19
CA PHE A 220 -22.33 11.88 -0.26
C PHE A 220 -22.43 11.60 -1.76
N LEU A 221 -21.59 12.20 -2.60
CA LEU A 221 -21.59 11.87 -4.03
C LEU A 221 -20.92 10.52 -4.28
N SER A 222 -21.68 9.62 -4.91
CA SER A 222 -21.17 8.33 -5.34
C SER A 222 -20.41 8.47 -6.66
N VAL A 223 -19.24 7.85 -6.69
CA VAL A 223 -18.29 7.78 -7.83
C VAL A 223 -18.07 6.33 -8.30
N LYS A 224 -18.87 5.40 -7.77
CA LYS A 224 -18.86 3.99 -8.16
C LYS A 224 -20.20 3.68 -8.83
N MET A 225 -20.32 4.05 -10.08
CA MET A 225 -21.45 3.71 -10.93
C MET A 225 -20.95 3.31 -12.32
N THR A 226 -21.84 2.76 -13.14
CA THR A 226 -21.51 2.54 -14.55
C THR A 226 -21.44 3.88 -15.29
N THR A 227 -20.71 3.92 -16.40
CA THR A 227 -20.56 5.16 -17.19
C THR A 227 -21.90 5.69 -17.72
N LYS A 228 -22.83 4.80 -18.05
CA LYS A 228 -24.20 5.16 -18.45
C LYS A 228 -24.97 5.83 -17.32
N GLU A 229 -24.84 5.31 -16.09
CA GLU A 229 -25.47 5.91 -14.91
C GLU A 229 -24.82 7.24 -14.54
N HIS A 230 -23.49 7.35 -14.64
CA HIS A 230 -22.80 8.61 -14.37
C HIS A 230 -23.24 9.74 -15.30
N ARG A 231 -23.51 9.45 -16.58
CA ARG A 231 -24.05 10.43 -17.52
C ARG A 231 -25.46 10.90 -17.18
N LYS A 232 -26.28 10.05 -16.56
CA LYS A 232 -27.70 10.35 -16.27
C LYS A 232 -27.94 10.88 -14.86
N TYR A 233 -27.29 10.29 -13.87
CA TYR A 233 -27.57 10.50 -12.45
C TYR A 233 -26.34 10.95 -11.65
N GLY A 234 -25.12 10.70 -12.16
CA GLY A 234 -23.88 10.88 -11.40
C GLY A 234 -23.07 12.09 -11.84
N ALA A 235 -21.84 11.85 -12.31
CA ALA A 235 -20.85 12.88 -12.60
C ALA A 235 -21.29 13.90 -13.65
N GLY A 236 -22.19 13.52 -14.58
CA GLY A 236 -22.74 14.44 -15.56
C GLY A 236 -23.51 15.64 -14.96
N LEU A 237 -23.92 15.56 -13.68
CA LEU A 237 -24.64 16.64 -12.99
C LEU A 237 -23.71 17.65 -12.31
N TRP A 238 -22.58 17.19 -11.76
CA TRP A 238 -21.76 17.98 -10.85
C TRP A 238 -20.33 18.21 -11.31
N PHE A 239 -19.79 17.38 -12.23
CA PHE A 239 -18.38 17.41 -12.61
C PHE A 239 -17.96 18.76 -13.17
N ASP A 240 -18.67 19.28 -14.18
CA ASP A 240 -18.33 20.55 -14.82
C ASP A 240 -18.32 21.72 -13.82
N THR A 241 -19.28 21.75 -12.90
CA THR A 241 -19.39 22.77 -11.86
C THR A 241 -18.20 22.69 -10.91
N MET A 242 -17.90 21.49 -10.40
CA MET A 242 -16.79 21.28 -9.46
C MET A 242 -15.42 21.47 -10.11
N TRP A 243 -15.28 21.12 -11.39
CA TRP A 243 -14.06 21.30 -12.15
C TRP A 243 -13.77 22.78 -12.42
N LYS A 244 -14.76 23.55 -12.91
CA LYS A 244 -14.62 25.00 -13.09
C LYS A 244 -14.28 25.71 -11.79
N MET A 245 -14.93 25.29 -10.71
CA MET A 245 -14.64 25.78 -9.37
C MET A 245 -13.19 25.46 -8.98
N TYR A 246 -12.71 24.24 -9.26
CA TYR A 246 -11.32 23.89 -9.02
C TYR A 246 -10.36 24.76 -9.85
N GLU A 247 -10.64 25.00 -11.14
CA GLU A 247 -9.82 25.81 -12.05
C GLU A 247 -9.66 27.27 -11.58
N VAL A 248 -10.77 27.90 -11.15
CA VAL A 248 -10.80 29.31 -10.71
C VAL A 248 -10.01 29.51 -9.41
N VAL A 249 -9.88 28.47 -8.59
CA VAL A 249 -9.23 28.57 -7.28
C VAL A 249 -7.72 28.49 -7.42
N GLU A 250 -7.04 29.55 -7.01
CA GLU A 250 -5.60 29.53 -6.81
C GLU A 250 -5.25 28.74 -5.52
N MET A 251 -4.11 28.04 -5.54
CA MET A 251 -3.69 27.03 -4.54
C MET A 251 -3.50 27.55 -3.09
N GLY A 252 -3.89 28.79 -2.79
CA GLY A 252 -3.82 29.40 -1.46
C GLY A 252 -5.09 29.25 -0.60
N ASP A 253 -6.18 28.70 -1.15
CA ASP A 253 -7.42 28.53 -0.40
C ASP A 253 -7.44 27.20 0.40
N LYS A 254 -7.83 27.26 1.67
CA LYS A 254 -7.89 26.11 2.63
C LYS A 254 -8.96 25.05 2.28
N TRP A 255 -9.52 25.09 1.08
CA TRP A 255 -10.56 24.20 0.59
C TRP A 255 -10.17 23.71 -0.81
N GLY A 256 -10.53 22.46 -1.14
CA GLY A 256 -10.25 21.88 -2.45
C GLY A 256 -9.02 20.98 -2.55
N SER A 257 -8.25 20.79 -1.46
CA SER A 257 -7.15 19.81 -1.41
C SER A 257 -7.62 18.36 -1.68
N GLU A 258 -8.87 18.06 -1.35
CA GLU A 258 -9.49 16.74 -1.52
C GLU A 258 -10.15 16.56 -2.90
N LEU A 259 -10.36 17.63 -3.67
CA LEU A 259 -11.02 17.56 -4.98
C LEU A 259 -10.25 16.72 -6.00
N PRO A 260 -8.90 16.83 -6.11
CA PRO A 260 -8.12 15.94 -6.98
C PRO A 260 -8.38 14.47 -6.69
N ASN A 261 -8.53 14.09 -5.42
CA ASN A 261 -8.82 12.72 -5.04
C ASN A 261 -10.21 12.26 -5.52
N LEU A 262 -11.23 13.14 -5.46
CA LEU A 262 -12.56 12.86 -6.00
C LEU A 262 -12.52 12.64 -7.52
N PHE A 263 -11.87 13.56 -8.25
CA PHE A 263 -11.71 13.45 -9.71
C PHE A 263 -10.92 12.22 -10.11
N ALA A 264 -9.83 11.92 -9.40
CA ALA A 264 -9.04 10.74 -9.63
C ALA A 264 -9.81 9.44 -9.40
N THR A 265 -10.67 9.41 -8.37
CA THR A 265 -11.52 8.23 -8.10
C THR A 265 -12.54 8.02 -9.23
N LEU A 266 -13.11 9.10 -9.77
CA LEU A 266 -14.00 9.04 -10.92
C LEU A 266 -13.26 8.54 -12.18
N ALA A 267 -12.09 9.11 -12.49
CA ALA A 267 -11.27 8.68 -13.63
C ALA A 267 -10.82 7.21 -13.49
N TYR A 268 -10.51 6.77 -12.28
CA TYR A 268 -10.09 5.40 -12.01
C TYR A 268 -11.22 4.39 -12.19
N HIS A 269 -12.46 4.70 -11.79
CA HIS A 269 -13.58 3.77 -11.98
C HIS A 269 -14.23 3.89 -13.35
N ASN A 270 -14.18 5.06 -13.98
CA ASN A 270 -14.87 5.35 -15.25
C ASN A 270 -13.95 6.15 -16.20
N PRO A 271 -12.89 5.53 -16.74
CA PRO A 271 -11.98 6.22 -17.63
C PRO A 271 -12.62 6.59 -18.98
N ASP A 272 -13.70 5.92 -19.38
CA ASP A 272 -14.49 6.17 -20.59
C ASP A 272 -15.58 7.26 -20.41
N PHE A 273 -15.67 7.87 -19.23
CA PHE A 273 -16.66 8.91 -18.95
C PHE A 273 -16.51 10.13 -19.86
N MET A 274 -15.27 10.62 -20.01
CA MET A 274 -14.90 11.75 -20.85
C MET A 274 -13.44 11.62 -21.32
N ASP A 275 -13.04 12.45 -22.28
CA ASP A 275 -11.62 12.64 -22.59
C ASP A 275 -10.98 13.51 -21.50
N TRP A 276 -10.03 12.92 -20.77
CA TRP A 276 -9.33 13.56 -19.66
C TRP A 276 -8.19 14.46 -20.12
N SER A 277 -7.83 14.44 -21.41
CA SER A 277 -6.64 15.10 -21.95
C SER A 277 -6.65 16.62 -21.78
N SER A 278 -7.82 17.24 -21.83
CA SER A 278 -8.00 18.67 -21.61
C SER A 278 -7.64 19.13 -20.20
N LEU A 279 -7.59 18.21 -19.23
CA LEU A 279 -7.35 18.53 -17.83
C LEU A 279 -5.86 18.46 -17.45
N TYR A 280 -5.03 17.83 -18.28
CA TYR A 280 -3.64 17.52 -17.93
C TYR A 280 -2.81 18.76 -17.66
N ASP A 281 -2.90 19.79 -18.49
CA ASP A 281 -2.13 21.03 -18.28
C ASP A 281 -2.38 21.61 -16.88
N THR A 282 -3.63 21.64 -16.43
CA THR A 282 -4.01 22.11 -15.09
C THR A 282 -3.48 21.17 -14.00
N ILE A 283 -3.62 19.86 -14.16
CA ILE A 283 -3.18 18.86 -13.17
C ILE A 283 -1.66 18.87 -12.99
N PHE A 284 -0.90 18.83 -14.07
CA PHE A 284 0.56 18.80 -14.03
C PHE A 284 1.13 20.14 -13.57
N THR A 285 0.56 21.28 -14.00
CA THR A 285 0.96 22.60 -13.50
C THR A 285 0.72 22.74 -12.00
N ARG A 286 -0.42 22.26 -11.49
CA ARG A 286 -0.70 22.25 -10.05
C ARG A 286 0.19 21.29 -9.28
N SER A 287 0.57 20.15 -9.87
CA SER A 287 1.52 19.20 -9.28
C SER A 287 2.90 19.84 -9.10
N ILE A 288 3.44 20.49 -10.14
CA ILE A 288 4.73 21.20 -10.09
C ILE A 288 4.70 22.30 -9.01
N ARG A 289 3.61 23.07 -8.94
CA ARG A 289 3.43 24.11 -7.90
C ARG A 289 3.30 23.51 -6.50
N ALA A 290 2.58 22.39 -6.34
CA ALA A 290 2.41 21.70 -5.06
C ALA A 290 3.73 21.12 -4.52
N MET A 291 4.66 20.74 -5.41
CA MET A 291 6.04 20.38 -5.04
C MET A 291 6.95 21.59 -4.73
N GLY A 292 6.41 22.80 -4.89
CA GLY A 292 7.14 24.05 -4.67
C GLY A 292 8.12 24.42 -5.79
N LEU A 293 8.11 23.73 -6.94
CA LEU A 293 9.07 23.89 -8.02
C LEU A 293 8.81 25.11 -8.92
N SER A 294 8.29 26.21 -8.36
CA SER A 294 8.11 27.43 -9.13
C SER A 294 9.45 28.10 -9.39
N ILE A 295 9.88 28.13 -10.65
CA ILE A 295 11.02 28.91 -11.11
C ILE A 295 10.66 30.39 -10.93
N ARG A 296 10.99 30.95 -9.76
CA ARG A 296 10.91 32.39 -9.50
C ARG A 296 12.27 32.84 -9.02
N GLU A 297 13.14 33.21 -9.96
CA GLU A 297 14.42 33.84 -9.63
C GLU A 297 14.20 34.99 -8.63
N GLY A 298 14.80 34.89 -7.45
CA GLY A 298 14.88 35.96 -6.46
C GLY A 298 13.57 36.33 -5.72
N LYS A 299 12.47 35.58 -5.85
CA LYS A 299 11.24 35.83 -5.07
C LYS A 299 10.95 34.69 -4.11
N VAL A 300 10.97 34.99 -2.81
CA VAL A 300 10.50 34.08 -1.75
C VAL A 300 9.06 33.69 -2.06
N ALA A 301 8.78 32.38 -2.08
CA ALA A 301 7.43 31.87 -2.19
C ALA A 301 6.60 32.32 -0.98
N VAL A 302 5.76 33.34 -1.16
CA VAL A 302 4.69 33.65 -0.21
C VAL A 302 3.54 32.70 -0.53
N GLY A 303 3.65 31.48 -0.03
CA GLY A 303 2.64 30.43 -0.14
C GLY A 303 2.77 29.51 1.08
N ASP A 304 1.65 29.26 1.74
CA ASP A 304 1.51 28.68 3.06
C ASP A 304 1.68 27.14 3.12
N GLY A 305 2.34 26.55 2.11
CA GLY A 305 2.62 25.11 2.06
C GLY A 305 1.37 24.21 1.91
N THR A 306 0.19 24.80 1.75
CA THR A 306 -1.11 24.14 1.64
C THR A 306 -1.23 23.21 0.42
N GLY A 307 -0.48 23.50 -0.64
CA GLY A 307 -0.42 22.67 -1.85
C GLY A 307 0.06 21.23 -1.61
N ALA A 308 0.90 20.98 -0.59
CA ALA A 308 1.43 19.65 -0.30
C ALA A 308 0.33 18.63 0.05
N ALA A 309 -0.78 19.09 0.66
CA ALA A 309 -1.92 18.23 1.00
C ALA A 309 -2.63 17.65 -0.25
N SER A 310 -2.49 18.31 -1.40
CA SER A 310 -3.09 17.86 -2.67
C SER A 310 -2.25 16.85 -3.44
N LEU A 311 -0.97 16.65 -3.05
CA LEU A 311 -0.03 15.79 -3.80
C LEU A 311 -0.52 14.34 -3.94
N SER A 312 -1.19 13.80 -2.92
CA SER A 312 -1.73 12.44 -2.96
C SER A 312 -2.86 12.29 -3.97
N GLY A 313 -3.81 13.24 -3.99
CA GLY A 313 -4.92 13.25 -4.95
C GLY A 313 -4.45 13.51 -6.38
N LEU A 314 -3.46 14.40 -6.56
CA LEU A 314 -2.84 14.66 -7.86
C LEU A 314 -2.07 13.44 -8.38
N ALA A 315 -1.29 12.76 -7.52
CA ALA A 315 -0.62 11.51 -7.86
C ALA A 315 -1.62 10.43 -8.30
N ARG A 316 -2.73 10.27 -7.56
CA ARG A 316 -3.81 9.34 -7.94
C ARG A 316 -4.43 9.70 -9.28
N MET A 317 -4.59 11.00 -9.59
CA MET A 317 -5.13 11.44 -10.88
C MET A 317 -4.20 11.10 -12.05
N VAL A 318 -2.90 11.34 -11.88
CA VAL A 318 -1.88 10.93 -12.86
C VAL A 318 -2.00 9.43 -13.10
N VAL A 319 -1.93 8.61 -12.04
CA VAL A 319 -2.00 7.16 -12.18
C VAL A 319 -3.33 6.67 -12.74
N ALA A 320 -4.47 7.28 -12.40
CA ALA A 320 -5.78 6.89 -12.94
C ALA A 320 -5.88 7.07 -14.46
N THR A 321 -5.13 8.02 -15.01
CA THR A 321 -5.12 8.39 -16.43
C THR A 321 -3.87 7.90 -17.19
N LEU A 322 -3.04 7.05 -16.58
CA LEU A 322 -1.96 6.36 -17.28
C LEU A 322 -2.50 5.20 -18.14
N GLY A 323 -1.91 4.98 -19.31
CA GLY A 323 -2.30 3.89 -20.20
C GLY A 323 -3.67 4.07 -20.87
N GLY A 324 -3.97 3.19 -21.81
CA GLY A 324 -5.18 3.30 -22.64
C GLY A 324 -5.15 4.49 -23.62
N PRO A 325 -6.31 4.85 -24.20
CA PRO A 325 -6.39 5.82 -25.30
C PRO A 325 -6.09 7.26 -24.88
N TYR A 326 -6.39 7.62 -23.63
CA TYR A 326 -6.19 8.96 -23.07
C TYR A 326 -5.03 8.93 -22.07
N SER A 327 -3.86 8.49 -22.50
CA SER A 327 -2.71 8.33 -21.60
C SER A 327 -2.04 9.68 -21.32
N CYS A 328 -1.82 10.00 -20.04
CA CYS A 328 -1.10 11.21 -19.63
C CYS A 328 0.45 11.08 -19.67
N GLN A 329 0.98 9.96 -20.17
CA GLN A 329 2.41 9.61 -20.16
C GLN A 329 3.34 10.71 -20.70
N LEU A 330 2.98 11.39 -21.79
CA LEU A 330 3.81 12.46 -22.36
C LEU A 330 3.94 13.67 -21.41
N HIS A 331 2.89 14.01 -20.67
CA HIS A 331 2.91 15.10 -19.69
C HIS A 331 3.76 14.72 -18.48
N LEU A 332 3.68 13.46 -18.05
CA LEU A 332 4.53 12.90 -17.01
C LEU A 332 6.01 12.97 -17.39
N GLU A 333 6.37 12.53 -18.60
CA GLU A 333 7.76 12.59 -19.10
C GLU A 333 8.30 14.04 -19.11
N ARG A 334 7.50 14.99 -19.58
CA ARG A 334 7.88 16.42 -19.57
C ARG A 334 8.08 16.94 -18.15
N MET A 335 7.17 16.61 -17.23
CA MET A 335 7.28 17.02 -15.83
C MET A 335 8.51 16.40 -15.17
N MET A 336 8.78 15.12 -15.39
CA MET A 336 9.94 14.45 -14.80
C MET A 336 11.26 15.01 -15.33
N LYS A 337 11.35 15.35 -16.63
CA LYS A 337 12.51 16.07 -17.18
C LYS A 337 12.74 17.44 -16.54
N LEU A 338 11.66 18.13 -16.14
CA LEU A 338 11.75 19.39 -15.41
C LEU A 338 12.18 19.18 -13.95
N ILE A 339 11.76 18.08 -13.32
CA ILE A 339 12.10 17.72 -11.93
C ILE A 339 13.54 17.24 -11.80
N GLU A 340 14.06 16.54 -12.81
CA GLU A 340 15.35 15.85 -12.78
C GLU A 340 16.52 16.73 -12.27
N PRO A 341 16.72 17.98 -12.72
CA PRO A 341 17.79 18.84 -12.21
C PRO A 341 17.66 19.18 -10.71
N PHE A 342 16.43 19.27 -10.18
CA PHE A 342 16.18 19.55 -8.75
C PHE A 342 16.47 18.34 -7.87
N MET A 343 16.50 17.14 -8.45
CA MET A 343 16.80 15.90 -7.73
C MET A 343 18.29 15.57 -7.70
N HIS A 344 19.12 16.27 -8.48
CA HIS A 344 20.56 16.09 -8.46
C HIS A 344 21.13 16.33 -7.04
N PRO A 345 22.04 15.50 -6.52
CA PRO A 345 22.56 15.60 -5.14
C PRO A 345 23.16 16.95 -4.75
N SER A 346 23.65 17.71 -5.73
CA SER A 346 24.18 19.06 -5.51
C SER A 346 23.12 20.15 -5.31
N ASN A 347 21.86 19.88 -5.67
CA ASN A 347 20.75 20.86 -5.67
C ASN A 347 19.73 20.57 -4.56
N GLU A 348 20.15 19.84 -3.52
CA GLU A 348 19.31 19.44 -2.40
C GLU A 348 18.69 20.65 -1.68
N SER A 349 17.37 20.59 -1.48
CA SER A 349 16.61 21.65 -0.80
C SER A 349 15.29 21.10 -0.24
N SER A 350 14.47 21.97 0.37
CA SER A 350 13.13 21.61 0.85
C SER A 350 12.23 21.02 -0.24
N HIS A 351 12.47 21.36 -1.51
CA HIS A 351 11.72 20.81 -2.65
C HIS A 351 12.00 19.33 -2.89
N THR A 352 13.20 18.84 -2.58
CA THR A 352 13.58 17.43 -2.75
C THR A 352 12.66 16.51 -1.94
N LEU A 353 12.29 16.91 -0.71
CA LEU A 353 11.35 16.16 0.13
C LEU A 353 9.95 16.10 -0.48
N LEU A 354 9.44 17.22 -1.00
CA LEU A 354 8.09 17.26 -1.60
C LEU A 354 8.02 16.45 -2.89
N VAL A 355 9.08 16.46 -3.70
CA VAL A 355 9.20 15.60 -4.89
C VAL A 355 9.23 14.13 -4.49
N LEU A 356 9.97 13.76 -3.45
CA LEU A 356 10.00 12.38 -2.95
C LEU A 356 8.64 11.93 -2.42
N VAL A 357 7.90 12.78 -1.70
CA VAL A 357 6.53 12.50 -1.28
C VAL A 357 5.62 12.27 -2.48
N PHE A 358 5.75 13.07 -3.53
CA PHE A 358 4.98 12.90 -4.76
C PHE A 358 5.32 11.59 -5.49
N LEU A 359 6.60 11.27 -5.66
CA LEU A 359 7.05 10.02 -6.28
C LEU A 359 6.59 8.80 -5.48
N GLN A 360 6.63 8.87 -4.15
CA GLN A 360 6.10 7.84 -3.27
C GLN A 360 4.60 7.63 -3.48
N ASN A 361 3.81 8.72 -3.54
CA ASN A 361 2.37 8.63 -3.78
C ASN A 361 2.06 8.05 -5.17
N ILE A 362 2.74 8.50 -6.22
CA ILE A 362 2.53 7.97 -7.58
C ILE A 362 2.87 6.47 -7.64
N LEU A 363 4.03 6.06 -7.10
CA LEU A 363 4.43 4.65 -7.14
C LEU A 363 3.47 3.77 -6.34
N GLN A 364 3.01 4.22 -5.18
CA GLN A 364 2.03 3.48 -4.38
C GLN A 364 0.70 3.31 -5.13
N GLU A 365 0.21 4.37 -5.77
CA GLU A 365 -1.02 4.29 -6.57
C GLU A 365 -0.83 3.41 -7.82
N LEU A 366 0.34 3.43 -8.47
CA LEU A 366 0.66 2.57 -9.61
C LEU A 366 0.66 1.09 -9.20
N VAL A 367 1.27 0.77 -8.05
CA VAL A 367 1.25 -0.59 -7.47
C VAL A 367 -0.17 -1.02 -7.12
N ASN A 368 -0.97 -0.12 -6.52
CA ASN A 368 -2.36 -0.42 -6.20
C ASN A 368 -3.15 -0.76 -7.46
N ARG A 369 -2.96 0.01 -8.55
CA ARG A 369 -3.58 -0.24 -9.85
C ARG A 369 -3.10 -1.55 -10.47
N TYR A 370 -1.79 -1.82 -10.43
CA TYR A 370 -1.22 -3.08 -10.91
C TYR A 370 -1.84 -4.30 -10.20
N ILE A 371 -1.96 -4.23 -8.87
CA ILE A 371 -2.59 -5.28 -8.05
C ILE A 371 -4.06 -5.45 -8.43
N ASP A 372 -4.80 -4.36 -8.62
CA ASP A 372 -6.22 -4.38 -8.97
C ASP A 372 -6.50 -4.94 -10.36
N GLU A 373 -5.61 -4.72 -11.33
CA GLU A 373 -5.79 -5.17 -12.71
C GLU A 373 -5.26 -6.59 -12.96
N ARG A 374 -4.17 -6.98 -12.28
CA ARG A 374 -3.47 -8.24 -12.57
C ARG A 374 -3.57 -9.30 -11.48
N ILE A 375 -3.52 -8.92 -10.20
CA ILE A 375 -3.33 -9.86 -9.08
C ILE A 375 -4.65 -10.22 -8.39
N LYS A 376 -5.52 -9.24 -8.11
CA LYS A 376 -6.74 -9.47 -7.34
C LYS A 376 -7.68 -10.42 -8.08
N LYS A 377 -8.39 -11.26 -7.28
CA LYS A 377 -9.44 -12.14 -7.79
C LYS A 377 -10.62 -11.36 -8.38
N HIS A 378 -11.03 -10.29 -7.70
CA HIS A 378 -12.01 -9.33 -8.21
C HIS A 378 -11.24 -8.17 -8.83
N LYS A 379 -11.04 -8.24 -10.14
CA LYS A 379 -10.28 -7.24 -10.90
C LYS A 379 -11.07 -5.95 -11.08
N ARG A 380 -10.38 -4.88 -11.48
CA ARG A 380 -10.98 -3.59 -11.86
C ARG A 380 -12.04 -3.76 -12.96
N GLU A 381 -13.27 -3.32 -12.70
CA GLU A 381 -14.42 -3.46 -13.61
C GLU A 381 -14.41 -2.38 -14.72
N VAL A 382 -13.44 -2.48 -15.64
CA VAL A 382 -13.27 -1.57 -16.78
C VAL A 382 -12.86 -2.40 -18.00
N GLU A 383 -13.16 -1.91 -19.21
CA GLU A 383 -12.71 -2.53 -20.45
C GLU A 383 -11.17 -2.68 -20.50
N GLU A 384 -10.69 -3.82 -21.00
CA GLU A 384 -9.26 -4.18 -21.01
C GLU A 384 -8.36 -3.17 -21.72
N ARG A 385 -8.90 -2.39 -22.67
CA ARG A 385 -8.16 -1.32 -23.37
C ARG A 385 -7.64 -0.22 -22.43
N PHE A 386 -8.19 -0.10 -21.22
CA PHE A 386 -7.75 0.86 -20.20
C PHE A 386 -6.83 0.25 -19.15
N TYR A 387 -6.48 -1.04 -19.26
CA TYR A 387 -5.52 -1.66 -18.34
C TYR A 387 -4.10 -1.21 -18.69
N LEU A 388 -3.22 -1.21 -17.68
CA LEU A 388 -1.81 -0.91 -17.88
C LEU A 388 -1.13 -2.02 -18.68
N THR A 389 -0.56 -1.65 -19.82
CA THR A 389 0.31 -2.54 -20.59
C THR A 389 1.72 -2.57 -19.99
N ASP A 390 2.51 -3.58 -20.35
CA ASP A 390 3.92 -3.65 -19.93
C ASP A 390 4.74 -2.49 -20.51
N ASP A 391 4.37 -2.00 -21.70
CA ASP A 391 4.99 -0.84 -22.33
C ASP A 391 4.69 0.47 -21.56
N ASP A 392 3.46 0.63 -21.05
CA ASP A 392 3.11 1.78 -20.19
C ASP A 392 3.95 1.80 -18.91
N ILE A 393 4.10 0.64 -18.25
CA ILE A 393 4.92 0.50 -17.04
C ILE A 393 6.41 0.76 -17.36
N ALA A 394 6.88 0.28 -18.51
CA ALA A 394 8.24 0.51 -18.98
C ALA A 394 8.53 2.01 -19.21
N LYS A 395 7.65 2.72 -19.93
CA LYS A 395 7.78 4.17 -20.16
C LYS A 395 7.69 4.97 -18.87
N PHE A 396 6.78 4.60 -17.97
CA PHE A 396 6.70 5.18 -16.64
C PHE A 396 8.02 5.02 -15.88
N THR A 397 8.60 3.81 -15.90
CA THR A 397 9.87 3.50 -15.25
C THR A 397 11.01 4.34 -15.84
N ASP A 398 11.11 4.43 -17.16
CA ASP A 398 12.14 5.25 -17.84
C ASP A 398 12.04 6.73 -17.43
N SER A 399 10.83 7.26 -17.31
CA SER A 399 10.62 8.66 -16.95
C SER A 399 10.98 8.98 -15.49
N THR A 400 10.91 8.01 -14.58
CA THR A 400 11.03 8.24 -13.13
C THR A 400 12.36 7.74 -12.54
N LEU A 401 12.97 6.72 -13.13
CA LEU A 401 14.14 6.04 -12.61
C LEU A 401 15.31 6.99 -12.36
N GLN A 402 15.65 7.85 -13.33
CA GLN A 402 16.81 8.74 -13.21
C GLN A 402 16.70 9.71 -12.02
N SER A 403 15.51 10.28 -11.80
CA SER A 403 15.25 11.17 -10.66
C SER A 403 15.40 10.44 -9.32
N LEU A 404 15.01 9.18 -9.25
CA LEU A 404 15.17 8.35 -8.05
C LEU A 404 16.62 7.93 -7.84
N LEU A 405 17.36 7.63 -8.91
CA LEU A 405 18.80 7.33 -8.82
C LEU A 405 19.59 8.52 -8.29
N TYR A 406 19.26 9.75 -8.69
CA TYR A 406 19.83 10.95 -8.07
C TYR A 406 19.43 11.07 -6.60
N ALA A 407 18.18 10.77 -6.26
CA ALA A 407 17.71 10.81 -4.88
C ALA A 407 18.41 9.80 -3.94
N LEU A 408 18.96 8.70 -4.47
CA LEU A 408 19.75 7.76 -3.67
C LEU A 408 21.01 8.41 -3.09
N TYR A 409 21.56 9.43 -3.76
CA TYR A 409 22.86 10.03 -3.43
C TYR A 409 22.78 11.35 -2.63
N VAL A 410 21.59 11.68 -2.12
CA VAL A 410 21.30 12.89 -1.35
C VAL A 410 22.09 12.90 -0.04
N ARG A 411 22.59 14.06 0.41
CA ARG A 411 23.63 14.14 1.47
C ARG A 411 23.08 13.84 2.87
N ASP A 412 21.80 14.11 3.13
CA ASP A 412 21.13 13.73 4.38
C ASP A 412 20.62 12.27 4.35
N GLY A 413 21.56 11.32 4.25
CA GLY A 413 21.28 9.88 4.24
C GLY A 413 20.75 9.29 5.55
N THR A 414 20.71 10.06 6.64
CA THR A 414 20.33 9.55 7.97
C THR A 414 18.82 9.48 8.22
N THR A 415 17.99 10.19 7.44
CA THR A 415 16.56 10.36 7.77
C THR A 415 15.56 9.75 6.79
N SER A 416 15.94 9.36 5.57
CA SER A 416 14.97 8.81 4.60
C SER A 416 15.49 7.59 3.84
N LYS A 417 15.12 6.39 4.29
CA LYS A 417 15.22 5.14 3.51
C LYS A 417 14.23 5.09 2.34
N ALA A 418 13.52 6.18 2.04
CA ALA A 418 12.47 6.20 1.04
C ALA A 418 13.00 5.96 -0.39
N PRO A 419 14.08 6.62 -0.87
CA PRO A 419 14.53 6.44 -2.25
C PRO A 419 14.87 4.99 -2.61
N ALA A 420 15.59 4.28 -1.74
CA ALA A 420 15.90 2.85 -1.91
C ALA A 420 14.64 1.98 -2.04
N LYS A 421 13.61 2.23 -1.21
CA LYS A 421 12.32 1.54 -1.29
C LYS A 421 11.56 1.87 -2.58
N LEU A 422 11.62 3.10 -3.06
CA LEU A 422 10.97 3.50 -4.32
C LEU A 422 11.64 2.82 -5.52
N VAL A 423 12.97 2.73 -5.52
CA VAL A 423 13.73 1.97 -6.53
C VAL A 423 13.39 0.48 -6.45
N MET A 424 13.23 -0.08 -5.25
CA MET A 424 12.76 -1.46 -5.08
C MET A 424 11.36 -1.68 -5.66
N ILE A 425 10.42 -0.77 -5.41
CA ILE A 425 9.07 -0.86 -5.99
C ILE A 425 9.14 -0.86 -7.53
N LEU A 426 9.94 0.04 -8.12
CA LEU A 426 10.17 0.05 -9.57
C LEU A 426 10.83 -1.25 -10.05
N GLY A 427 11.81 -1.76 -9.32
CA GLY A 427 12.49 -3.02 -9.64
C GLY A 427 11.55 -4.22 -9.61
N ALA A 428 10.54 -4.22 -8.73
CA ALA A 428 9.51 -5.25 -8.70
C ALA A 428 8.54 -5.16 -9.90
N LEU A 429 8.29 -3.95 -10.42
CA LEU A 429 7.43 -3.72 -11.58
C LEU A 429 8.14 -3.93 -12.92
N CYS A 430 9.39 -3.49 -13.04
CA CYS A 430 10.16 -3.53 -14.28
C CYS A 430 11.65 -3.87 -14.00
N PRO A 431 11.96 -5.12 -13.59
CA PRO A 431 13.32 -5.51 -13.19
C PRO A 431 14.34 -5.34 -14.31
N GLY A 432 13.92 -5.58 -15.57
CA GLY A 432 14.80 -5.50 -16.74
C GLY A 432 15.36 -4.11 -17.04
N ARG A 433 14.74 -3.04 -16.53
CA ARG A 433 15.23 -1.67 -16.68
C ARG A 433 15.97 -1.17 -15.44
N VAL A 434 15.46 -1.52 -14.26
CA VAL A 434 15.98 -0.98 -12.99
C VAL A 434 17.31 -1.62 -12.59
N PHE A 435 17.42 -2.95 -12.65
CA PHE A 435 18.64 -3.63 -12.20
C PHE A 435 19.88 -3.22 -13.01
N PRO A 436 19.86 -3.17 -14.35
CA PRO A 436 21.04 -2.75 -15.11
C PRO A 436 21.53 -1.34 -14.78
N SER A 437 20.64 -0.43 -14.35
CA SER A 437 21.01 0.93 -13.96
C SER A 437 21.52 1.05 -12.52
N THR A 438 21.10 0.17 -11.61
CA THR A 438 21.52 0.21 -10.19
C THR A 438 22.76 -0.62 -9.90
N TYR A 439 23.02 -1.69 -10.67
CA TYR A 439 24.21 -2.53 -10.51
C TYR A 439 25.52 -1.73 -10.61
N PRO A 440 25.72 -0.85 -11.60
CA PRO A 440 26.93 -0.05 -11.70
C PRO A 440 27.14 0.97 -10.59
N ALA A 441 26.12 1.22 -9.78
CA ALA A 441 26.20 2.05 -8.59
C ALA A 441 26.66 1.24 -7.37
N ILE A 442 26.22 -0.01 -7.23
CA ILE A 442 26.59 -0.91 -6.12
C ILE A 442 28.10 -1.19 -6.12
N PHE A 443 28.69 -1.36 -7.30
CA PHE A 443 30.13 -1.62 -7.44
C PHE A 443 31.00 -0.36 -7.51
N ALA A 444 30.41 0.84 -7.40
CA ALA A 444 31.19 2.07 -7.38
C ALA A 444 31.68 2.41 -5.97
N VAL A 445 32.91 2.01 -5.67
CA VAL A 445 33.52 2.03 -4.31
C VAL A 445 34.26 3.35 -4.00
N ASP A 446 34.36 4.27 -4.96
CA ASP A 446 35.30 5.40 -4.85
C ASP A 446 34.93 6.47 -3.81
N GLU A 447 33.66 6.51 -3.34
CA GLU A 447 33.18 7.48 -2.35
C GLU A 447 32.45 6.79 -1.18
N PRO A 448 32.91 6.95 0.09
CA PRO A 448 32.33 6.25 1.25
C PRO A 448 30.83 6.49 1.44
N HIS A 449 30.37 7.72 1.20
CA HIS A 449 28.95 8.08 1.30
C HIS A 449 28.10 7.41 0.21
N ARG A 450 28.62 7.28 -1.02
CA ARG A 450 27.90 6.57 -2.08
C ARG A 450 27.81 5.08 -1.78
N LEU A 451 28.86 4.50 -1.22
CA LEU A 451 28.92 3.09 -0.86
C LEU A 451 27.86 2.71 0.19
N THR A 452 27.71 3.49 1.25
CA THR A 452 26.70 3.19 2.29
C THR A 452 25.28 3.25 1.72
N GLN A 453 24.99 4.25 0.87
CA GLN A 453 23.69 4.41 0.23
C GLN A 453 23.38 3.33 -0.79
N THR A 454 24.37 2.86 -1.54
CA THR A 454 24.19 1.79 -2.52
C THR A 454 24.05 0.43 -1.85
N LEU A 455 24.72 0.19 -0.72
CA LEU A 455 24.51 -1.01 0.11
C LEU A 455 23.14 -1.00 0.81
N ASP A 456 22.64 0.17 1.20
CA ASP A 456 21.25 0.31 1.69
C ASP A 456 20.22 0.07 0.56
N CYS A 457 20.52 0.50 -0.66
CA CYS A 457 19.70 0.19 -1.84
C CYS A 457 19.73 -1.32 -2.18
N LEU A 458 20.92 -1.94 -2.12
CA LEU A 458 21.08 -3.39 -2.30
C LEU A 458 20.22 -4.17 -1.31
N PHE A 459 20.14 -3.74 -0.05
CA PHE A 459 19.30 -4.39 0.96
C PHE A 459 17.84 -4.52 0.53
N GLU A 460 17.28 -3.45 -0.06
CA GLU A 460 15.91 -3.48 -0.55
C GLU A 460 15.78 -4.35 -1.81
N LEU A 461 16.80 -4.36 -2.69
CA LEU A 461 16.76 -5.07 -3.99
C LEU A 461 17.13 -6.56 -3.92
N VAL A 462 17.88 -7.01 -2.89
CA VAL A 462 18.49 -8.35 -2.87
C VAL A 462 17.46 -9.48 -2.94
N PHE A 463 16.28 -9.28 -2.36
CA PHE A 463 15.18 -10.24 -2.44
C PHE A 463 14.63 -10.36 -3.87
N LEU A 464 14.53 -9.25 -4.60
CA LEU A 464 14.05 -9.27 -5.98
C LEU A 464 15.09 -9.92 -6.90
N ILE A 465 16.37 -9.63 -6.68
CA ILE A 465 17.49 -10.26 -7.40
C ILE A 465 17.50 -11.77 -7.16
N ALA A 466 17.30 -12.21 -5.92
CA ALA A 466 17.22 -13.63 -5.57
C ALA A 466 16.05 -14.36 -6.25
N ARG A 467 14.96 -13.64 -6.54
CA ARG A 467 13.77 -14.19 -7.20
C ARG A 467 13.75 -14.00 -8.71
N ASP A 468 14.82 -13.44 -9.30
CA ASP A 468 14.90 -13.17 -10.74
C ASP A 468 15.07 -14.45 -11.56
N ASN A 469 13.98 -15.19 -11.76
CA ASN A 469 14.00 -16.51 -12.43
C ASN A 469 13.38 -16.51 -13.83
N ASP A 470 12.92 -15.36 -14.33
CA ASP A 470 12.22 -15.27 -15.61
C ASP A 470 13.20 -14.88 -16.75
N PRO A 471 13.57 -15.82 -17.63
CA PRO A 471 14.46 -15.55 -18.76
C PRO A 471 13.77 -14.75 -19.88
N SER A 472 12.43 -14.64 -19.88
CA SER A 472 11.68 -13.91 -20.92
C SER A 472 11.75 -12.40 -20.77
N VAL A 473 12.13 -11.90 -19.59
CA VAL A 473 12.26 -10.47 -19.32
C VAL A 473 13.42 -9.91 -20.13
N LYS A 474 13.13 -8.94 -21.02
CA LYS A 474 14.16 -8.21 -21.76
C LYS A 474 14.89 -7.25 -20.82
N ARG A 475 16.15 -7.56 -20.51
CA ARG A 475 17.02 -6.73 -19.66
C ARG A 475 17.85 -5.78 -20.52
N LEU A 476 18.02 -4.54 -20.05
CA LEU A 476 18.93 -3.58 -20.65
C LEU A 476 20.39 -3.97 -20.35
N LYS A 477 21.31 -3.48 -21.18
CA LYS A 477 22.74 -3.71 -20.97
C LYS A 477 23.25 -2.87 -19.80
N MET A 478 24.19 -3.41 -19.02
CA MET A 478 24.90 -2.60 -18.02
C MET A 478 25.94 -1.74 -18.74
N GLU A 479 25.76 -0.42 -18.72
CA GLU A 479 26.61 0.52 -19.45
C GLU A 479 27.77 1.02 -18.58
N LYS A 480 28.79 0.17 -18.29
CA LYS A 480 30.12 0.63 -17.81
C LYS A 480 31.23 -0.40 -18.08
N ASP A 481 32.44 0.08 -18.43
CA ASP A 481 33.59 -0.74 -18.89
C ASP A 481 34.07 -1.79 -17.87
N TRP A 482 34.28 -1.40 -16.62
CA TRP A 482 34.63 -2.28 -15.48
C TRP A 482 33.60 -3.36 -15.09
N ILE A 483 32.40 -3.37 -15.67
CA ILE A 483 31.35 -4.37 -15.38
C ILE A 483 31.12 -5.27 -16.61
N MET A 484 31.88 -5.09 -17.69
CA MET A 484 31.75 -5.87 -18.93
C MET A 484 31.96 -7.37 -18.73
N GLU A 485 32.80 -7.79 -17.78
CA GLU A 485 32.97 -9.22 -17.48
C GLU A 485 31.73 -9.82 -16.83
N MET A 486 31.08 -9.09 -15.93
CA MET A 486 29.80 -9.51 -15.31
C MET A 486 28.68 -9.52 -16.36
N GLU A 487 28.68 -8.55 -17.27
CA GLU A 487 27.78 -8.48 -18.42
C GLU A 487 27.91 -9.71 -19.33
N GLN A 488 29.14 -10.15 -19.63
CA GLN A 488 29.39 -11.34 -20.45
C GLN A 488 28.88 -12.62 -19.79
N ILE A 489 29.02 -12.74 -18.47
CA ILE A 489 28.48 -13.86 -17.70
C ILE A 489 26.95 -13.83 -17.72
N ARG A 490 26.37 -12.66 -17.50
CA ARG A 490 24.91 -12.47 -17.49
C ARG A 490 24.28 -12.68 -18.86
N ASP A 491 24.91 -12.24 -19.95
CA ASP A 491 24.42 -12.48 -21.32
C ASP A 491 24.31 -13.99 -21.63
N ARG A 492 25.10 -14.83 -20.95
CA ARG A 492 25.00 -16.30 -21.05
C ARG A 492 23.91 -16.89 -20.15
N LEU A 493 23.64 -16.27 -18.99
CA LEU A 493 22.77 -16.81 -17.93
C LEU A 493 21.41 -16.12 -17.81
N SER A 494 21.18 -15.06 -18.60
CA SER A 494 19.96 -14.25 -18.73
C SER A 494 19.46 -13.49 -17.49
N THR A 495 19.76 -13.91 -16.26
CA THR A 495 19.24 -13.32 -15.00
C THR A 495 20.34 -12.77 -14.08
N PHE A 496 19.92 -12.18 -12.95
CA PHE A 496 20.82 -11.69 -11.92
C PHE A 496 21.05 -12.64 -10.72
N ARG A 497 20.43 -13.83 -10.65
CA ARG A 497 20.50 -14.70 -9.44
C ARG A 497 21.91 -15.10 -9.04
N CYS A 498 22.77 -15.40 -10.02
CA CYS A 498 24.17 -15.75 -9.77
C CYS A 498 24.97 -14.62 -9.09
N HIS A 499 24.50 -13.37 -9.17
CA HIS A 499 25.19 -12.24 -8.58
C HIS A 499 25.10 -12.21 -7.05
N LEU A 500 24.17 -12.96 -6.46
CA LEU A 500 24.09 -13.11 -4.99
C LEU A 500 25.40 -13.60 -4.37
N PHE A 501 26.11 -14.51 -5.04
CA PHE A 501 27.38 -15.03 -4.54
C PHE A 501 28.49 -13.96 -4.56
N TYR A 502 28.51 -13.09 -5.56
CA TYR A 502 29.42 -11.94 -5.59
C TYR A 502 29.07 -10.92 -4.51
N PHE A 503 27.78 -10.68 -4.27
CA PHE A 503 27.36 -9.81 -3.17
C PHE A 503 27.73 -10.37 -1.81
N LEU A 504 27.60 -11.68 -1.58
CA LEU A 504 28.04 -12.32 -0.34
C LEU A 504 29.52 -12.05 -0.08
N GLU A 505 30.38 -12.29 -1.07
CA GLU A 505 31.83 -12.06 -0.97
C GLU A 505 32.16 -10.59 -0.69
N MET A 506 31.58 -9.67 -1.47
CA MET A 506 31.76 -8.23 -1.29
C MET A 506 31.28 -7.74 0.10
N LEU A 507 30.15 -8.25 0.60
CA LEU A 507 29.61 -7.86 1.90
C LEU A 507 30.46 -8.41 3.05
N ILE A 508 31.00 -9.62 2.93
CA ILE A 508 31.94 -10.19 3.91
C ILE A 508 33.23 -9.36 3.95
N GLU A 509 33.80 -9.03 2.79
CA GLU A 509 34.96 -8.14 2.72
C GLU A 509 34.67 -6.76 3.29
N GLY A 510 33.44 -6.28 3.08
CA GLY A 510 32.92 -5.02 3.61
C GLY A 510 32.72 -4.97 5.12
N ILE A 511 32.92 -6.07 5.86
CA ILE A 511 33.00 -6.06 7.32
C ILE A 511 34.35 -5.46 7.71
N ASP A 512 34.31 -4.22 8.21
CA ASP A 512 35.47 -3.43 8.63
C ASP A 512 35.23 -2.84 10.03
N ILE A 513 36.09 -3.20 10.98
CA ILE A 513 36.04 -2.73 12.37
C ILE A 513 36.20 -1.21 12.46
N ASN A 514 36.89 -0.59 11.49
CA ASN A 514 37.13 0.85 11.48
C ASN A 514 35.94 1.67 10.96
N ASP A 515 35.03 1.05 10.21
CA ASP A 515 33.81 1.68 9.69
C ASP A 515 32.56 0.92 10.17
N VAL A 516 32.11 1.30 11.37
CA VAL A 516 30.93 0.69 12.03
C VAL A 516 29.67 0.84 11.18
N SER A 517 29.53 1.93 10.43
CA SER A 517 28.34 2.18 9.59
C SER A 517 28.29 1.18 8.44
N LYS A 518 29.41 1.03 7.72
CA LYS A 518 29.57 0.06 6.65
C LYS A 518 29.42 -1.36 7.14
N ALA A 519 30.08 -1.72 8.26
CA ALA A 519 29.98 -3.05 8.85
C ALA A 519 28.54 -3.42 9.23
N ASN A 520 27.79 -2.50 9.84
CA ASN A 520 26.39 -2.73 10.19
C ASN A 520 25.51 -2.97 8.96
N ILE A 521 25.65 -2.16 7.91
CA ILE A 521 24.90 -2.35 6.65
C ILE A 521 25.28 -3.68 5.99
N SER A 522 26.56 -4.05 5.99
CA SER A 522 27.05 -5.33 5.45
C SER A 522 26.45 -6.52 6.19
N ILE A 523 26.51 -6.54 7.54
CA ILE A 523 25.93 -7.61 8.37
C ILE A 523 24.41 -7.70 8.17
N ARG A 524 23.71 -6.56 8.07
CA ARG A 524 22.27 -6.51 7.83
C ARG A 524 21.89 -7.14 6.48
N ASN A 525 22.65 -6.85 5.43
CA ASN A 525 22.49 -7.44 4.11
C ASN A 525 22.79 -8.95 4.11
N LEU A 526 23.89 -9.38 4.75
CA LEU A 526 24.25 -10.80 4.88
C LEU A 526 23.15 -11.59 5.59
N THR A 527 22.63 -11.05 6.69
CA THR A 527 21.53 -11.63 7.45
C THR A 527 20.30 -11.84 6.56
N LEU A 528 19.96 -10.86 5.73
CA LEU A 528 18.84 -10.98 4.78
C LEU A 528 19.11 -12.06 3.73
N ILE A 529 20.32 -12.13 3.16
CA ILE A 529 20.69 -13.18 2.18
C ILE A 529 20.55 -14.57 2.81
N PHE A 530 20.94 -14.74 4.08
CA PHE A 530 20.80 -16.01 4.80
C PHE A 530 19.35 -16.41 5.07
N TYR A 531 18.43 -15.45 5.21
CA TYR A 531 17.00 -15.75 5.34
C TYR A 531 16.34 -16.17 4.03
N ILE A 532 16.85 -15.71 2.88
CA ILE A 532 16.22 -15.92 1.56
C ILE A 532 16.89 -17.03 0.75
N THR A 533 18.12 -17.41 1.07
CA THR A 533 18.93 -18.39 0.34
C THR A 533 19.26 -19.59 1.23
N PRO A 534 19.08 -20.84 0.76
CA PRO A 534 19.53 -22.00 1.51
C PRO A 534 21.07 -22.02 1.55
N ILE A 535 21.64 -21.94 2.76
CA ILE A 535 23.09 -21.99 2.98
C ILE A 535 23.52 -23.45 3.09
N LEU A 536 23.52 -24.13 1.95
CA LEU A 536 23.92 -25.52 1.80
C LEU A 536 24.73 -25.67 0.52
N ASP A 537 25.72 -26.55 0.50
CA ASP A 537 26.36 -26.94 -0.76
C ASP A 537 25.50 -27.98 -1.48
N TYR A 538 24.95 -27.59 -2.63
CA TYR A 538 24.14 -28.42 -3.52
C TYR A 538 24.79 -28.58 -4.91
N SER A 539 26.11 -28.43 -5.00
CA SER A 539 26.86 -28.57 -6.26
C SER A 539 26.76 -29.97 -6.87
N ASP A 540 26.66 -31.00 -6.02
CA ASP A 540 26.47 -32.38 -6.45
C ASP A 540 25.09 -32.65 -7.08
N CYS A 541 24.09 -31.79 -6.86
CA CYS A 541 22.75 -31.97 -7.45
C CYS A 541 22.76 -32.01 -8.98
N VAL A 542 23.73 -31.36 -9.64
CA VAL A 542 23.89 -31.38 -11.10
C VAL A 542 24.14 -32.79 -11.64
N LYS A 543 24.70 -33.70 -10.83
CA LYS A 543 24.92 -35.11 -11.20
C LYS A 543 23.64 -35.93 -11.17
N TYR A 544 22.70 -35.57 -10.31
CA TYR A 544 21.48 -36.34 -10.03
C TYR A 544 20.24 -35.81 -10.75
N HIS A 545 20.20 -34.52 -11.08
CA HIS A 545 19.07 -33.85 -11.73
C HIS A 545 19.40 -33.47 -13.18
N LYS A 546 18.68 -34.04 -14.14
CA LYS A 546 18.86 -33.79 -15.58
C LYS A 546 17.91 -32.73 -16.14
N ASP A 547 16.93 -32.33 -15.35
CA ASP A 547 15.86 -31.37 -15.62
C ASP A 547 16.24 -29.92 -15.29
N LEU A 548 17.48 -29.67 -14.84
CA LEU A 548 17.97 -28.34 -14.51
C LEU A 548 18.23 -27.49 -15.78
N THR A 549 17.81 -26.24 -15.73
CA THR A 549 18.23 -25.20 -16.68
C THR A 549 19.72 -24.91 -16.56
N ASP A 550 20.34 -24.33 -17.60
CA ASP A 550 21.77 -24.00 -17.56
C ASP A 550 22.12 -22.97 -16.46
N GLU A 551 21.16 -22.11 -16.13
CA GLU A 551 21.27 -21.17 -15.02
C GLU A 551 21.22 -21.89 -13.66
N GLU A 552 20.30 -22.83 -13.47
CA GLU A 552 20.23 -23.62 -12.23
C GLU A 552 21.48 -24.47 -12.04
N LYS A 553 22.03 -25.04 -13.12
CA LYS A 553 23.33 -25.74 -13.06
C LYS A 553 24.44 -24.79 -12.61
N ALA A 554 24.48 -23.56 -13.13
CA ALA A 554 25.46 -22.55 -12.73
C ALA A 554 25.30 -22.20 -11.24
N LEU A 555 24.07 -21.96 -10.77
CA LEU A 555 23.78 -21.69 -9.35
C LEU A 555 24.22 -22.85 -8.44
N CYS A 556 23.95 -24.11 -8.83
CA CYS A 556 24.43 -25.28 -8.10
C CYS A 556 25.96 -25.32 -8.05
N MET A 557 26.65 -25.07 -9.16
CA MET A 557 28.12 -25.07 -9.14
C MET A 557 28.69 -23.95 -8.25
N MET A 558 28.02 -22.79 -8.18
CA MET A 558 28.42 -21.69 -7.31
C MET A 558 28.23 -21.98 -5.82
N SER A 559 27.30 -22.87 -5.43
CA SER A 559 27.08 -23.22 -4.03
C SER A 559 28.30 -23.86 -3.35
N ALA A 560 29.20 -24.47 -4.12
CA ALA A 560 30.46 -25.03 -3.62
C ALA A 560 31.35 -23.97 -2.93
N ARG A 561 31.12 -22.67 -3.19
CA ARG A 561 31.83 -21.56 -2.54
C ARG A 561 31.30 -21.23 -1.14
N LEU A 562 30.06 -21.65 -0.80
CA LEU A 562 29.42 -21.26 0.46
C LEU A 562 30.20 -21.67 1.72
N PRO A 563 30.80 -22.87 1.81
CA PRO A 563 31.63 -23.24 2.97
C PRO A 563 32.82 -22.29 3.15
N VAL A 564 33.50 -21.93 2.07
CA VAL A 564 34.64 -21.00 2.09
C VAL A 564 34.21 -19.60 2.51
N LEU A 565 33.08 -19.12 1.97
CA LEU A 565 32.51 -17.82 2.37
C LEU A 565 32.11 -17.81 3.85
N ALA A 566 31.60 -18.92 4.38
CA ALA A 566 31.30 -19.04 5.80
C ALA A 566 32.57 -18.97 6.67
N GLU A 567 33.66 -19.61 6.26
CA GLU A 567 34.96 -19.49 6.93
C GLU A 567 35.52 -18.05 6.86
N MET A 568 35.43 -17.40 5.69
CA MET A 568 35.82 -15.98 5.54
C MET A 568 35.01 -15.07 6.46
N ALA A 569 33.71 -15.30 6.60
CA ALA A 569 32.84 -14.54 7.49
C ALA A 569 33.19 -14.75 8.97
N LEU A 570 33.62 -15.95 9.37
CA LEU A 570 34.07 -16.24 10.74
C LEU A 570 35.43 -15.60 11.07
N ASN A 571 36.28 -15.37 10.07
CA ASN A 571 37.60 -14.76 10.24
C ASN A 571 37.56 -13.22 10.35
N LYS A 572 36.45 -12.60 9.94
CA LYS A 572 36.17 -11.17 10.04
C LYS A 572 35.59 -10.83 11.41
#